data_AF-A0A2V9AFF2-F1
#
_entry.id   AF-A0A2V9AFF2-F1
#
_cell.length_a   1.000
_cell.length_b   1.000
_cell.length_c   1.000
_cell.angle_alpha   90.00
_cell.angle_beta   90.00
_cell.angle_gamma   90.00
#
_symmetry.space_group_name_H-M   'P 1'
#
loop_
_entity.id
_entity.type
_entity.pdbx_description
1 polymer ?
#
loop_
_entity_poly.entity_id
_entity_poly.type
_entity_poly.pdbx_seq_one_letter_code
_entity_poly.pdbx_strand_id
1 'polypeptide(L)'
;MKKRLYRDLAKLGPGKPSSEQKHLVAEQHGLQAVRGKIPVPDIRIEYEAHDGEGARVDLELATSHYQGRNLEERVRAGFSIYAHAGDALKLRRVLDQRELTAEILSL
;
A
#
# COMPACT_ATOMS: atom_id res chain seq x y z
N MET A 1 1.29 -3.16 -12.90
CA MET A 1 2.12 -2.43 -11.93
C MET A 1 3.32 -3.25 -11.41
N LYS A 2 3.16 -4.23 -10.50
CA LYS A 2 4.26 -4.91 -9.75
C LYS A 2 5.49 -5.33 -10.58
N LYS A 3 5.28 -5.97 -11.75
CA LYS A 3 6.40 -6.36 -12.65
C LYS A 3 7.23 -5.16 -13.14
N ARG A 4 6.58 -4.03 -13.43
CA ARG A 4 7.26 -2.80 -13.89
C ARG A 4 8.09 -2.20 -12.75
N LEU A 5 7.54 -2.13 -11.53
CA LEU A 5 8.25 -1.68 -10.34
C LEU A 5 9.55 -2.47 -10.11
N TYR A 6 9.47 -3.81 -10.08
CA TYR A 6 10.67 -4.63 -9.85
C TYR A 6 11.68 -4.53 -10.99
N ARG A 7 11.22 -4.38 -12.24
CA ARG A 7 12.10 -4.15 -13.37
C ARG A 7 12.84 -2.81 -13.22
N ASP A 8 12.17 -1.75 -12.80
CA ASP A 8 12.80 -0.43 -12.64
C ASP A 8 13.75 -0.42 -11.43
N LEU A 9 13.42 -1.15 -10.35
CA LEU A 9 14.38 -1.42 -9.27
C LEU A 9 15.61 -2.19 -9.75
N ALA A 10 15.44 -3.20 -10.62
CA ALA A 10 16.54 -3.99 -11.16
C ALA A 10 17.46 -3.18 -12.09
N LYS A 11 16.93 -2.14 -12.77
CA LYS A 11 17.73 -1.22 -13.60
C LYS A 11 18.73 -0.38 -12.80
N LEU A 12 18.55 -0.27 -11.48
CA LEU A 12 19.50 0.46 -10.60
C LEU A 12 20.83 -0.28 -10.42
N GLY A 13 20.96 -1.50 -10.96
CA GLY A 13 22.17 -2.32 -10.93
C GLY A 13 22.10 -3.46 -9.91
N PRO A 14 23.15 -4.28 -9.83
CA PRO A 14 23.18 -5.48 -9.00
C PRO A 14 23.32 -5.20 -7.49
N GLY A 15 23.53 -3.94 -7.08
CA GLY A 15 23.63 -3.53 -5.68
C GLY A 15 22.27 -3.34 -5.02
N LYS A 16 22.24 -3.38 -3.67
CA LYS A 16 21.03 -3.03 -2.91
C LYS A 16 20.73 -1.53 -3.13
N PRO A 17 19.54 -1.18 -3.67
CA PRO A 17 19.18 0.22 -3.89
C PRO A 17 19.21 1.01 -2.58
N SER A 18 19.75 2.24 -2.63
CA SER A 18 19.72 3.18 -1.51
C SER A 18 18.27 3.55 -1.16
N SER A 19 18.06 4.12 0.03
CA SER A 19 16.73 4.58 0.44
C SER A 19 16.18 5.66 -0.50
N GLU A 20 17.03 6.59 -0.96
CA GLU A 20 16.66 7.64 -1.92
C GLU A 20 16.25 7.05 -3.27
N GLN A 21 17.02 6.10 -3.79
CA GLN A 21 16.68 5.43 -5.05
C GLN A 21 15.35 4.69 -4.96
N LYS A 22 15.07 4.02 -3.83
CA LYS A 22 13.76 3.40 -3.60
C LYS A 22 12.65 4.43 -3.51
N HIS A 23 12.90 5.59 -2.92
CA HIS A 23 11.91 6.65 -2.82
C HIS A 23 11.52 7.15 -4.22
N LEU A 24 12.51 7.47 -5.05
CA LEU A 24 12.30 7.91 -6.44
C LEU A 24 11.55 6.87 -7.26
N VAL A 25 11.92 5.58 -7.14
CA VAL A 25 11.21 4.50 -7.84
C VAL A 25 9.79 4.31 -7.29
N ALA A 26 9.56 4.50 -5.99
CA ALA A 26 8.20 4.45 -5.45
C ALA A 26 7.33 5.58 -6.03
N GLU A 27 7.83 6.83 -6.02
CA GLU A 27 7.12 7.99 -6.55
C GLU A 27 6.77 7.86 -8.03
N GLN A 28 7.68 7.33 -8.86
CA GLN A 28 7.42 7.06 -10.28
C GLN A 28 6.26 6.09 -10.51
N HIS A 29 6.01 5.20 -9.56
CA HIS A 29 4.89 4.25 -9.59
C HIS A 29 3.70 4.77 -8.77
N GLY A 30 3.76 6.01 -8.25
CA GLY A 30 2.83 6.59 -7.28
C GLY A 30 2.56 5.65 -6.10
N LEU A 31 3.65 5.21 -5.49
CA LEU A 31 3.71 4.46 -4.24
C LEU A 31 4.58 5.25 -3.27
N GLN A 32 4.52 4.90 -1.99
CA GLN A 32 5.39 5.46 -0.96
C GLN A 32 6.40 4.43 -0.47
N ALA A 33 7.64 4.86 -0.24
CA ALA A 33 8.62 4.03 0.43
C ALA A 33 8.46 4.15 1.95
N VAL A 34 8.09 3.06 2.62
CA VAL A 34 7.87 2.99 4.08
C VAL A 34 8.96 2.13 4.71
N ARG A 35 9.67 2.65 5.71
CA ARG A 35 10.74 1.95 6.45
C ARG A 35 11.78 1.29 5.52
N GLY A 36 12.15 1.97 4.43
CA GLY A 36 13.16 1.49 3.47
C GLY A 36 12.68 0.35 2.54
N LYS A 37 11.37 0.08 2.51
CA LYS A 37 10.70 -0.85 1.58
C LYS A 37 9.70 -0.08 0.73
N ILE A 38 9.28 -0.67 -0.38
CA ILE A 38 8.16 -0.19 -1.18
C ILE A 38 7.05 -1.22 -1.04
N PRO A 39 6.06 -0.99 -0.16
CA PRO A 39 4.86 -1.83 -0.12
C PRO A 39 4.17 -1.83 -1.48
N VAL A 40 3.61 -2.98 -1.86
CA VAL A 40 2.90 -3.14 -3.14
C VAL A 40 1.48 -3.58 -2.81
N PRO A 41 0.45 -2.84 -3.24
CA PRO A 41 -0.93 -3.21 -2.95
C PRO A 41 -1.29 -4.50 -3.68
N ASP A 42 -2.24 -5.24 -3.11
CA ASP A 42 -2.77 -6.45 -3.74
C ASP A 42 -3.56 -6.09 -5.01
N ILE A 43 -4.31 -4.99 -4.96
CA ILE A 43 -5.11 -4.49 -6.08
C ILE A 43 -4.88 -2.97 -6.23
N ARG A 44 -4.73 -2.50 -7.47
CA ARG A 44 -4.80 -1.08 -7.80
C ARG A 44 -5.94 -0.86 -8.78
N ILE A 45 -6.84 0.06 -8.45
CA ILE A 45 -7.88 0.54 -9.35
C ILE A 45 -7.41 1.87 -9.91
N GLU A 46 -7.38 1.99 -11.23
CA GLU A 46 -7.11 3.24 -11.95
C GLU A 46 -8.40 3.62 -12.68
N TYR A 47 -8.86 4.85 -12.51
CA TYR A 47 -10.13 5.31 -13.06
C TYR A 47 -10.04 6.79 -13.41
N GLU A 48 -10.93 7.25 -14.28
CA GLU A 48 -11.10 8.67 -14.57
C GLU A 48 -12.12 9.24 -13.57
N ALA A 49 -11.73 10.30 -12.86
CA ALA A 49 -12.63 11.02 -11.99
C ALA A 49 -13.61 11.88 -12.79
N HIS A 50 -14.66 12.37 -12.13
CA HIS A 50 -15.73 13.16 -12.75
C HIS A 50 -15.27 14.45 -13.46
N ASP A 51 -14.09 14.95 -13.12
CA ASP A 51 -13.43 16.11 -13.72
C ASP A 51 -12.54 15.74 -14.92
N GLY A 52 -12.48 14.46 -15.29
CA GLY A 52 -11.62 13.94 -16.36
C GLY A 52 -10.19 13.62 -15.90
N GLU A 53 -9.86 13.84 -14.63
CA GLU A 53 -8.51 13.58 -14.12
C GLU A 53 -8.30 12.10 -13.81
N GLY A 54 -7.08 11.62 -14.07
CA GLY A 54 -6.69 10.26 -13.73
C GLY A 54 -6.55 10.08 -12.22
N ALA A 55 -7.35 9.20 -11.65
CA ALA A 55 -7.32 8.84 -10.23
C ALA A 55 -6.95 7.36 -10.02
N ARG A 56 -6.51 7.04 -8.80
CA ARG A 56 -6.18 5.67 -8.42
C ARG A 56 -6.46 5.41 -6.95
N VAL A 57 -6.79 4.17 -6.64
CA VAL A 57 -6.93 3.66 -5.28
C VAL A 57 -6.12 2.37 -5.15
N ASP A 58 -5.26 2.35 -4.12
CA ASP A 58 -4.45 1.20 -3.75
C ASP A 58 -5.14 0.41 -2.64
N LEU A 59 -5.57 -0.81 -2.94
CA LEU A 59 -6.36 -1.65 -2.06
C LEU A 59 -5.54 -2.81 -1.49
N GLU A 60 -5.76 -3.06 -0.21
CA GLU A 60 -5.21 -4.20 0.51
C GLU A 60 -6.32 -5.08 1.08
N LEU A 61 -6.26 -6.40 0.83
CA LEU A 61 -7.20 -7.35 1.42
C LEU A 61 -6.70 -7.82 2.79
N ALA A 62 -7.36 -7.36 3.86
CA ALA A 62 -7.09 -7.79 5.21
C ALA A 62 -8.08 -8.87 5.66
N THR A 63 -7.54 -9.99 6.16
CA THR A 63 -8.31 -11.07 6.79
C THR A 63 -7.95 -11.20 8.27
N SER A 64 -8.80 -11.87 9.06
CA SER A 64 -8.61 -12.16 10.49
C SER A 64 -7.25 -12.73 10.90
N HIS A 65 -6.54 -13.36 9.97
CA HIS A 65 -5.27 -14.07 10.18
C HIS A 65 -4.03 -13.19 9.88
N TYR A 66 -4.22 -11.94 9.43
CA TYR A 66 -3.10 -11.10 9.04
C TYR A 66 -2.28 -10.61 10.24
N GLN A 67 -0.97 -10.83 10.21
CA GLN A 67 -0.06 -10.36 11.26
C GLN A 67 0.14 -8.84 11.15
N GLY A 68 -0.26 -8.11 12.18
CA GLY A 68 -0.35 -6.64 12.18
C GLY A 68 0.93 -5.85 11.86
N ARG A 69 2.10 -6.48 11.74
CA ARG A 69 3.34 -5.80 11.32
C ARG A 69 3.33 -5.44 9.83
N ASN A 70 2.67 -6.24 8.98
CA ASN A 70 2.50 -5.92 7.55
C ASN A 70 1.39 -4.89 7.32
N LEU A 71 0.36 -4.88 8.18
CA LEU A 71 -0.75 -3.93 8.07
C LEU A 71 -0.30 -2.48 8.30
N GLU A 72 0.56 -2.24 9.29
CA GLU A 72 1.09 -0.90 9.56
C GLU A 72 1.85 -0.32 8.37
N GLU A 73 2.74 -1.11 7.74
CA GLU A 73 3.52 -0.64 6.58
C GLU A 73 2.61 -0.25 5.41
N ARG A 74 1.52 -1.00 5.21
CA ARG A 74 0.53 -0.76 4.15
C ARG A 74 -0.36 0.45 4.44
N VAL A 75 -0.80 0.62 5.68
CA VAL A 75 -1.55 1.83 6.11
C VAL A 75 -0.68 3.08 5.99
N ARG A 76 0.59 3.02 6.43
CA ARG A 76 1.54 4.14 6.27
C ARG A 76 1.88 4.45 4.81
N ALA A 77 1.68 3.50 3.90
CA ALA A 77 1.84 3.70 2.47
C ALA A 77 0.58 4.30 1.80
N GLY A 78 -0.48 4.55 2.58
CA GLY A 78 -1.73 5.15 2.11
C GLY A 78 -2.70 4.16 1.45
N PHE A 79 -2.60 2.85 1.73
CA PHE A 79 -3.51 1.87 1.14
C PHE A 79 -4.87 1.88 1.86
N SER A 80 -5.95 1.82 1.09
CA SER A 80 -7.30 1.54 1.61
C SER A 80 -7.40 0.06 1.94
N ILE A 81 -7.88 -0.25 3.14
CA ILE A 81 -7.96 -1.62 3.64
C ILE A 81 -9.36 -2.16 3.36
N TYR A 82 -9.45 -3.29 2.69
CA TYR A 82 -10.71 -4.00 2.51
C TYR A 82 -10.74 -5.22 3.43
N ALA A 83 -11.81 -5.38 4.19
CA ALA A 83 -11.98 -6.51 5.09
C ALA A 83 -13.43 -7.00 5.11
N HIS A 84 -13.62 -8.28 5.40
CA HIS A 84 -14.95 -8.81 5.70
C HIS A 84 -15.54 -8.11 6.93
N ALA A 85 -16.85 -7.84 6.96
CA ALA A 85 -17.49 -7.09 8.04
C ALA A 85 -17.17 -7.63 9.45
N GLY A 86 -17.14 -8.96 9.60
CA GLY A 86 -16.77 -9.62 10.86
C GLY A 86 -15.32 -9.36 11.33
N ASP A 87 -14.41 -9.06 10.41
CA ASP A 87 -13.00 -8.78 10.69
C ASP A 87 -12.72 -7.27 10.84
N ALA A 88 -13.57 -6.41 10.24
CA ALA A 88 -13.38 -4.96 10.20
C ALA A 88 -13.27 -4.32 11.59
N LEU A 89 -14.15 -4.70 12.53
CA LEU A 89 -14.12 -4.20 13.91
C LEU A 89 -12.83 -4.58 14.65
N LYS A 90 -12.34 -5.80 14.44
CA LYS A 90 -11.08 -6.27 15.04
C LYS A 90 -9.89 -5.51 14.46
N LEU A 91 -9.88 -5.30 13.14
CA LEU A 91 -8.83 -4.57 12.44
C LEU A 91 -8.78 -3.10 12.88
N ARG A 92 -9.93 -2.43 13.00
CA ARG A 92 -10.03 -1.06 13.53
C ARG A 92 -9.34 -0.93 14.89
N ARG A 93 -9.66 -1.83 15.83
CA ARG A 93 -9.01 -1.86 17.16
C ARG A 93 -7.50 -2.02 17.09
N VAL A 94 -7.00 -2.86 16.17
CA VAL A 94 -5.55 -3.07 15.98
C VAL A 94 -4.88 -1.81 15.41
N LEU A 95 -5.56 -1.08 14.52
CA LEU A 95 -5.06 0.19 13.97
C LEU A 95 -5.06 1.30 15.03
N ASP A 96 -6.13 1.43 15.82
CA ASP A 96 -6.25 2.40 16.90
C ASP A 96 -5.16 2.19 17.96
N GLN A 97 -4.90 0.93 18.35
CA GLN A 97 -3.79 0.58 19.26
C GLN A 97 -2.40 0.98 18.75
N ARG A 98 -2.27 1.21 17.44
CA ARG A 98 -1.02 1.62 16.78
C ARG A 98 -1.04 3.09 16.35
N GLU A 99 -2.08 3.83 16.74
CA GLU A 99 -2.29 5.23 16.38
C GLU A 99 -2.31 5.44 14.84
N LEU A 100 -2.91 4.49 14.13
CA LEU A 100 -3.06 4.52 12.68
C LEU A 100 -4.51 4.76 12.29
N THR A 101 -4.72 5.65 11.33
CA THR A 101 -6.03 5.83 10.69
C THR A 101 -5.96 5.26 9.28
N ALA A 102 -6.89 4.37 8.94
CA ALA A 102 -7.07 3.86 7.60
C ALA A 102 -8.55 3.77 7.26
N GLU A 103 -8.87 3.99 5.99
CA GLU A 103 -10.18 3.62 5.47
C GLU A 103 -10.30 2.10 5.48
N ILE A 104 -11.27 1.57 6.23
CA ILE A 104 -11.64 0.16 6.19
C ILE A 104 -12.96 0.04 5.45
N LEU A 105 -12.91 -0.52 4.25
CA LEU A 105 -14.06 -0.84 3.43
C LEU A 105 -14.57 -2.24 3.81
N SER A 106 -15.89 -2.38 3.98
CA SER A 106 -16.55 -3.65 4.24
C SER A 106 -17.88 -3.72 3.49
N LEU A 107 -18.19 -4.90 2.93
CA LEU A 107 -19.52 -5.28 2.48
C LEU A 107 -20.24 -6.07 3.58
#